data_AF-L7FM96-F1
#
_entry.id   AF-L7FM96-F1
#
_cell.length_a   1.000
_cell.length_b   1.000
_cell.length_c   1.000
_cell.angle_alpha   90.00
_cell.angle_beta   90.00
_cell.angle_gamma   90.00
#
_symmetry.space_group_name_H-M   'P 1'
#
loop_
_entity.id
_entity.type
_entity.pdbx_description
1 polymer ?
#
loop_
_entity_poly.entity_id
_entity_poly.type
_entity_poly.pdbx_seq_one_letter_code
_entity_poly.pdbx_strand_id
1 'polypeptide(L)'
;MPVGSIDMKQYNEDTLFSKLIDFDNKEYSMCVSIMTESDLNLEETVGLLTQHAYTLLGAYEVDGHKLLKIRNPWGKCEWTGKWSDEDSSWTQEMKDELNVVVADDGIFYMEIGDFVHYFEIINVVYYNEKLKYIKTIDLAIQNNQIEIRAKLEGEVVITLIQKIEKLNALRTWTLDLDDNLIGGESGKTFNMNPTVKGENMTVVAGEYKIIADMFPGKSAPNRAVFNMMIRSDHEASIQSVTDITNENEYNYFTREELANVIRCDQCKKPIAHWEMVQCSVGTFHQKCFVCEICGEPLVGSYTICDGKKTCQRCAENPEEGIDTKNRRSNENSVGGSF
;
A
#
# COMPACT_ATOMS: atom_id res chain seq x y z
N MET A 1 12.28 -1.93 -6.07
CA MET A 1 12.50 -1.65 -4.63
C MET A 1 11.50 -0.57 -4.22
N PRO A 2 10.94 -0.62 -3.00
CA PRO A 2 9.98 0.37 -2.55
C PRO A 2 10.72 1.69 -2.38
N VAL A 3 10.15 2.75 -2.92
CA VAL A 3 10.68 4.10 -2.81
C VAL A 3 9.75 4.87 -1.88
N GLY A 4 10.33 5.57 -0.91
CA GLY A 4 9.61 6.56 -0.12
C GLY A 4 10.12 7.94 -0.50
N SER A 5 9.20 8.91 -0.60
CA SER A 5 9.56 10.32 -0.77
C SER A 5 9.33 11.05 0.54
N ILE A 6 10.31 11.86 0.94
CA ILE A 6 10.29 12.70 2.13
C ILE A 6 10.32 14.14 1.66
N ASP A 7 9.27 14.89 1.99
CA ASP A 7 9.24 16.34 1.88
C ASP A 7 9.98 16.93 3.09
N MET A 8 11.13 17.53 2.83
CA MET A 8 12.04 18.02 3.87
C MET A 8 11.42 19.14 4.69
N LYS A 9 10.45 19.89 4.13
CA LYS A 9 9.78 21.01 4.84
C LYS A 9 8.93 20.54 6.03
N GLN A 10 8.70 19.24 6.17
CA GLN A 10 7.91 18.65 7.24
C GLN A 10 8.76 18.25 8.46
N TYR A 11 10.09 18.42 8.40
CA TYR A 11 11.03 17.99 9.43
C TYR A 11 11.91 19.16 9.87
N ASN A 12 12.36 19.13 11.13
CA ASN A 12 13.46 20.00 11.56
C ASN A 12 14.81 19.31 11.27
N GLU A 13 15.90 20.08 11.30
CA GLU A 13 17.25 19.61 10.96
C GLU A 13 17.68 18.38 11.77
N ASP A 14 17.51 18.38 13.09
CA ASP A 14 17.94 17.28 13.97
C ASP A 14 17.21 15.97 13.69
N THR A 15 15.89 16.05 13.53
CA THR A 15 15.04 14.88 13.25
C THR A 15 15.29 14.35 11.84
N LEU A 16 15.53 15.23 10.86
CA LEU A 16 15.89 14.84 9.51
C LEU A 16 17.25 14.16 9.50
N PHE A 17 18.27 14.79 10.10
CA PHE A 17 19.63 14.25 10.15
C PHE A 17 19.68 12.87 10.81
N SER A 18 18.98 12.69 11.94
CA SER A 18 18.88 11.38 12.62
C SER A 18 18.29 10.29 11.71
N LYS A 19 17.33 10.65 10.83
CA LYS A 19 16.79 9.72 9.84
C LYS A 19 17.79 9.40 8.73
N LEU A 20 18.55 10.38 8.26
CA LEU A 20 19.56 10.17 7.21
C LEU A 20 20.67 9.24 7.70
N ILE A 21 21.13 9.41 8.95
CA ILE A 21 22.05 8.47 9.61
C ILE A 21 21.47 7.05 9.67
N ASP A 22 20.20 6.91 10.05
CA ASP A 22 19.53 5.59 10.09
C ASP A 22 19.43 4.94 8.69
N PHE A 23 19.18 5.73 7.64
CA PHE A 23 19.12 5.24 6.26
C PHE A 23 20.50 4.85 5.72
N ASP A 24 21.52 5.66 6.01
CA ASP A 24 22.91 5.41 5.63
C ASP A 24 23.45 4.14 6.30
N ASN A 25 23.22 3.97 7.61
CA ASN A 25 23.56 2.75 8.35
C ASN A 25 22.86 1.49 7.84
N LYS A 26 21.72 1.64 7.16
CA LYS A 26 20.98 0.55 6.50
C LYS A 26 21.36 0.37 5.04
N GLU A 27 22.35 1.12 4.56
CA GLU A 27 22.85 1.14 3.18
C GLU A 27 21.72 1.41 2.17
N TYR A 28 20.76 2.25 2.56
CA TYR A 28 19.69 2.66 1.64
C TYR A 28 20.20 3.68 0.65
N SER A 29 19.89 3.48 -0.63
CA SER A 29 20.20 4.46 -1.65
C SER A 29 19.27 5.66 -1.53
N MET A 30 19.85 6.85 -1.51
CA MET A 30 19.14 8.12 -1.35
C MET A 30 19.43 9.05 -2.52
N CYS A 31 18.37 9.62 -3.08
CA CYS A 31 18.42 10.64 -4.12
C CYS A 31 17.79 11.91 -3.58
N VAL A 32 18.43 13.05 -3.80
CA VAL A 32 17.96 14.37 -3.37
C VAL A 32 17.84 15.26 -4.59
N SER A 33 16.91 16.20 -4.58
CA SER A 33 16.67 17.05 -5.75
C SER A 33 16.40 18.48 -5.34
N ILE A 34 16.88 19.41 -6.17
CA ILE A 34 16.53 20.83 -6.13
C ILE A 34 15.44 21.04 -7.19
N MET A 35 14.20 21.26 -6.76
CA MET A 35 13.03 21.32 -7.64
C MET A 35 12.59 22.75 -7.96
N THR A 36 12.88 23.70 -7.07
CA THR A 36 12.38 25.07 -7.22
C THR A 36 13.16 25.82 -8.29
N GLU A 37 12.43 26.46 -9.21
CA GLU A 37 13.01 27.50 -10.06
C GLU A 37 13.34 28.71 -9.18
N SER A 38 14.63 28.94 -9.00
CA SER A 38 15.17 30.11 -8.35
C SER A 38 15.49 31.16 -9.41
N ASP A 39 15.06 32.40 -9.21
CA ASP A 39 15.51 33.54 -10.03
C ASP A 39 17.03 33.77 -9.92
N LEU A 40 17.67 33.19 -8.89
CA LEU A 40 19.11 33.19 -8.70
C LEU A 40 19.75 32.02 -9.46
N ASN A 41 20.82 32.30 -10.19
CA ASN A 41 21.66 31.30 -10.82
C ASN A 41 22.50 30.56 -9.75
N LEU A 42 21.95 29.51 -9.16
CA LEU A 42 22.61 28.73 -8.11
C LEU A 42 23.92 28.09 -8.57
N GLU A 43 24.07 27.81 -9.86
CA GLU A 43 25.30 27.25 -10.42
C GLU A 43 26.45 28.24 -10.27
N GLU A 44 26.20 29.51 -10.59
CA GLU A 44 27.20 30.57 -10.49
C GLU A 44 27.42 31.04 -9.05
N THR A 45 26.40 31.01 -8.19
CA THR A 45 26.51 31.55 -6.82
C THR A 45 27.04 30.54 -5.81
N VAL A 46 26.64 29.27 -5.92
CA VAL A 46 26.94 28.23 -4.93
C VAL A 46 27.30 26.88 -5.54
N GLY A 47 27.36 26.78 -6.88
CA GLY A 47 27.72 25.55 -7.60
C GLY A 47 26.63 24.48 -7.69
N LEU A 48 25.40 24.80 -7.28
CA LEU A 48 24.27 23.85 -7.30
C LEU A 48 23.37 24.07 -8.53
N LEU A 49 22.83 22.99 -9.07
CA LEU A 49 21.96 22.98 -10.25
C LEU A 49 20.51 22.81 -9.82
N THR A 50 19.65 23.70 -10.29
CA THR A 50 18.19 23.57 -10.15
C THR A 50 17.65 22.54 -11.15
N GLN A 51 16.49 21.97 -10.85
CA GLN A 51 15.85 20.92 -11.64
C GLN A 51 16.76 19.69 -11.87
N HIS A 52 17.64 19.41 -10.91
CA HIS A 52 18.64 18.37 -10.99
C HIS A 52 18.60 17.43 -9.80
N ALA A 53 18.97 16.17 -10.05
CA ALA A 53 19.01 15.12 -9.05
C ALA A 53 20.45 14.80 -8.65
N TYR A 54 20.67 14.69 -7.35
CA TYR A 54 21.94 14.36 -6.72
C TYR A 54 21.80 13.06 -5.93
N THR A 55 22.92 12.38 -5.70
CA THR A 55 22.97 11.22 -4.81
C THR A 55 23.42 11.67 -3.43
N LEU A 56 22.66 11.35 -2.39
CA LEU A 56 23.13 11.51 -1.01
C LEU A 56 23.89 10.24 -0.64
N LEU A 57 25.21 10.38 -0.48
CA LEU A 57 26.15 9.28 -0.28
C LEU A 57 26.34 8.90 1.18
N GLY A 58 26.08 9.82 2.12
CA GLY A 58 26.13 9.51 3.54
C GLY A 58 25.91 10.71 4.44
N ALA A 59 25.76 10.44 5.73
CA ALA A 59 25.59 11.44 6.78
C ALA A 59 26.58 11.19 7.92
N TYR A 60 27.20 12.25 8.44
CA TYR A 60 28.32 12.15 9.37
C TYR A 60 28.22 13.20 10.47
N GLU A 61 28.33 12.77 11.72
CA GLU A 61 28.48 13.68 12.86
C GLU A 61 29.94 13.66 13.31
N VAL A 62 30.66 14.76 13.04
CA VAL A 62 32.10 14.87 13.31
C VAL A 62 32.40 16.22 13.94
N ASP A 63 33.14 16.23 15.05
CA ASP A 63 33.47 17.44 15.82
C ASP A 63 32.27 18.35 16.15
N GLY A 64 31.09 17.75 16.36
CA GLY A 64 29.84 18.47 16.63
C GLY A 64 29.16 19.07 15.40
N HIS A 65 29.68 18.82 14.20
CA HIS A 65 29.07 19.21 12.93
C HIS A 65 28.30 18.05 12.29
N LYS A 66 27.16 18.38 11.69
CA LYS A 66 26.28 17.44 10.99
C LYS A 66 26.45 17.60 9.50
N LEU A 67 27.32 16.79 8.91
CA LEU A 67 27.74 16.89 7.51
C LEU A 67 27.07 15.84 6.65
N LEU A 68 26.76 16.20 5.41
CA LEU A 68 26.21 15.31 4.40
C LEU A 68 27.17 15.22 3.22
N LYS A 69 27.48 14.01 2.77
CA LYS A 69 28.26 13.76 1.56
C LYS A 69 27.32 13.60 0.38
N ILE A 70 27.44 14.44 -0.63
CA ILE A 70 26.52 14.50 -1.77
C ILE A 70 27.32 14.36 -3.06
N ARG A 71 26.72 13.76 -4.08
CA ARG A 71 27.32 13.64 -5.40
C ARG A 71 26.43 14.17 -6.51
N ASN A 72 26.97 15.08 -7.31
CA ASN A 72 26.47 15.39 -8.63
C ASN A 72 26.81 14.22 -9.59
N PRO A 73 25.82 13.55 -10.20
CA PRO A 73 26.06 12.43 -11.09
C PRO A 73 26.84 12.80 -12.37
N TRP A 74 26.95 14.08 -12.73
CA TRP A 74 27.77 14.53 -13.86
C TRP A 74 29.28 14.55 -13.55
N GLY A 75 29.65 14.35 -12.30
CA GLY A 75 31.05 14.34 -11.87
C GLY A 75 31.72 15.72 -11.94
N LYS A 76 30.94 16.78 -11.77
CA LYS A 76 31.37 18.18 -11.75
C LYS A 76 30.27 19.06 -11.14
N CYS A 77 30.51 20.37 -11.04
CA CYS A 77 29.56 21.36 -10.50
C CYS A 77 29.17 21.02 -9.06
N GLU A 78 30.08 21.40 -8.16
CA GLU A 78 30.07 21.08 -6.74
C GLU A 78 29.72 22.30 -5.89
N TRP A 79 29.24 22.05 -4.68
CA TRP A 79 29.01 23.07 -3.68
C TRP A 79 30.26 23.91 -3.40
N THR A 80 30.14 25.23 -3.46
CA THR A 80 31.27 26.15 -3.24
C THR A 80 31.23 26.87 -1.88
N GLY A 81 30.31 26.49 -1.00
CA GLY A 81 30.18 27.10 0.33
C GLY A 81 31.04 26.43 1.40
N LYS A 82 30.64 26.60 2.67
CA LYS A 82 31.32 25.97 3.82
C LYS A 82 31.32 24.45 3.67
N TRP A 83 32.43 23.81 3.99
CA TRP A 83 32.67 22.36 3.76
C TRP A 83 32.78 21.91 2.30
N SER A 84 32.91 22.84 1.34
CA SER A 84 33.48 22.50 0.02
C SER A 84 34.89 21.92 0.16
N ASP A 85 35.41 21.22 -0.84
CA ASP A 85 36.64 20.44 -0.72
C ASP A 85 37.88 21.24 -0.26
N GLU A 86 37.97 22.48 -0.75
CA GLU A 86 39.04 23.42 -0.43
C GLU A 86 38.74 24.31 0.79
N ASP A 87 37.56 24.18 1.42
CA ASP A 87 37.16 25.04 2.52
C ASP A 87 38.12 24.94 3.71
N SER A 88 38.42 26.09 4.30
CA SER A 88 39.36 26.17 5.42
C SER A 88 38.81 25.65 6.75
N SER A 89 37.49 25.38 6.83
CA SER A 89 36.86 24.82 8.04
C SER A 89 37.28 23.37 8.30
N TRP A 90 37.77 22.67 7.27
CA TRP A 90 38.29 21.32 7.40
C TRP A 90 39.55 21.24 8.25
N THR A 91 39.53 20.39 9.27
CA THR A 91 40.76 19.90 9.91
C THR A 91 41.31 18.72 9.11
N GLN A 92 42.61 18.44 9.25
CA GLN A 92 43.21 17.27 8.60
C GLN A 92 42.55 15.96 9.09
N GLU A 93 42.23 15.89 10.38
CA GLU A 93 41.56 14.74 11.00
C GLU A 93 40.19 14.47 10.36
N MET A 94 39.39 15.53 10.15
CA MET A 94 38.09 15.42 9.47
C MET A 94 38.25 14.99 8.00
N LYS A 95 39.25 15.52 7.28
CA LYS A 95 39.51 15.13 5.89
C LYS A 95 39.87 13.66 5.78
N ASP A 96 40.70 13.16 6.69
CA ASP A 96 41.11 11.77 6.74
C ASP A 96 39.94 10.85 7.13
N GLU A 97 39.15 11.23 8.14
CA GLU A 97 37.97 10.47 8.59
C GLU A 97 36.91 10.35 7.49
N LEU A 98 36.58 11.46 6.82
CA LEU A 98 35.52 11.49 5.81
C LEU A 98 36.02 11.14 4.41
N ASN A 99 37.32 10.98 4.21
CA ASN A 99 37.96 10.82 2.91
C ASN A 99 37.59 11.96 1.94
N VAL A 100 37.81 13.21 2.38
CA VAL A 100 37.63 14.39 1.54
C VAL A 100 38.72 14.42 0.47
N VAL A 101 38.32 14.44 -0.79
CA VAL A 101 39.21 14.51 -1.94
C VAL A 101 39.04 15.88 -2.56
N VAL A 102 40.14 16.58 -2.84
CA VAL A 102 40.09 17.86 -3.55
C VAL A 102 40.19 17.57 -5.05
N ALA A 103 39.04 17.48 -5.72
CA ALA A 103 38.94 17.24 -7.16
C ALA A 103 37.55 17.62 -7.69
N ASP A 104 37.46 18.07 -8.95
CA ASP A 104 36.17 18.22 -9.64
C ASP A 104 35.66 16.83 -10.07
N ASP A 105 35.09 16.08 -9.12
CA ASP A 105 34.57 14.73 -9.28
C ASP A 105 33.06 14.61 -8.99
N GLY A 106 32.44 15.75 -8.72
CA GLY A 106 31.05 15.96 -8.37
C GLY A 106 30.71 15.65 -6.92
N ILE A 107 31.65 15.22 -6.08
CA ILE A 107 31.42 14.89 -4.67
C ILE A 107 31.74 16.11 -3.82
N PHE A 108 30.84 16.45 -2.90
CA PHE A 108 31.05 17.55 -1.97
C PHE A 108 30.37 17.27 -0.63
N TYR A 109 30.71 18.08 0.37
CA TYR A 109 30.07 18.05 1.68
C TYR A 109 29.38 19.37 1.96
N MET A 110 28.34 19.32 2.78
CA MET A 110 27.68 20.51 3.33
C MET A 110 27.08 20.22 4.69
N GLU A 111 26.84 21.27 5.45
CA GLU A 111 26.18 21.19 6.76
C GLU A 111 24.67 20.98 6.57
N ILE A 112 24.01 20.28 7.49
CA ILE A 112 22.56 19.99 7.40
C ILE A 112 21.72 21.27 7.21
N GLY A 113 22.12 22.38 7.82
CA GLY A 113 21.45 23.67 7.69
C GLY A 113 21.46 24.21 6.25
N ASP A 114 22.60 24.10 5.55
CA ASP A 114 22.68 24.47 4.14
C ASP A 114 21.87 23.49 3.28
N PHE A 115 21.95 22.20 3.57
CA PHE A 115 21.20 21.19 2.84
C PHE A 115 19.68 21.42 2.87
N VAL A 116 19.10 21.72 4.05
CA VAL A 116 17.66 22.02 4.15
C VAL A 116 17.26 23.36 3.52
N HIS A 117 18.23 24.24 3.30
CA HIS A 117 18.00 25.51 2.62
C HIS A 117 17.85 25.32 1.10
N TYR A 118 18.66 24.45 0.48
CA TYR A 118 18.71 24.29 -0.98
C TYR A 118 17.90 23.10 -1.51
N PHE A 119 17.81 21.99 -0.79
CA PHE A 119 17.14 20.76 -1.26
C PHE A 119 15.74 20.64 -0.67
N GLU A 120 14.78 20.11 -1.45
CA GLU A 120 13.38 20.00 -1.00
C GLU A 120 12.88 18.56 -0.82
N ILE A 121 13.34 17.62 -1.64
CA ILE A 121 12.81 16.26 -1.68
C ILE A 121 13.93 15.24 -1.55
N ILE A 122 13.72 14.24 -0.69
CA ILE A 122 14.56 13.05 -0.59
C ILE A 122 13.74 11.85 -1.03
N ASN A 123 14.26 11.10 -2.00
CA ASN A 123 13.74 9.79 -2.40
C ASN A 123 14.66 8.71 -1.83
N VAL A 124 14.10 7.83 -1.01
CA VAL A 124 14.82 6.74 -0.33
C VAL A 124 14.39 5.41 -0.90
N VAL A 125 15.35 4.62 -1.38
CA VAL A 125 15.14 3.27 -1.86
C VAL A 125 15.40 2.30 -0.71
N TYR A 126 14.35 1.75 -0.11
CA TYR A 126 14.51 0.81 1.00
C TYR A 126 14.96 -0.55 0.46
N TYR A 127 16.13 -1.00 0.90
CA TYR A 127 16.66 -2.30 0.57
C TYR A 127 16.42 -3.28 1.74
N ASN A 128 16.18 -4.56 1.44
CA ASN A 128 16.13 -5.60 2.46
C ASN A 128 16.82 -6.82 1.87
N GLU A 129 17.99 -7.13 2.41
CA GLU A 129 18.82 -8.25 1.96
C GLU A 129 18.11 -9.59 2.05
N LYS A 130 17.12 -9.75 2.93
CA LYS A 130 16.34 -10.98 3.00
C LYS A 130 15.44 -11.13 1.78
N LEU A 131 14.86 -10.04 1.28
CA LEU A 131 13.87 -10.06 0.20
C LEU A 131 14.51 -10.12 -1.20
N LYS A 132 15.36 -11.12 -1.43
CA LYS A 132 16.16 -11.27 -2.66
C LYS A 132 15.33 -11.69 -3.86
N TYR A 133 14.22 -12.39 -3.63
CA TYR A 133 13.38 -12.85 -4.71
C TYR A 133 12.39 -11.77 -5.12
N ILE A 134 12.33 -11.47 -6.42
CA ILE A 134 11.45 -10.45 -6.99
C ILE A 134 10.66 -11.08 -8.13
N LYS A 135 9.34 -11.13 -8.00
CA LYS A 135 8.43 -11.48 -9.10
C LYS A 135 7.60 -10.27 -9.49
N THR A 136 7.56 -9.97 -10.77
CA THR A 136 6.75 -8.88 -11.31
C THR A 136 5.72 -9.40 -12.31
N ILE A 137 4.60 -8.71 -12.39
CA ILE A 137 3.56 -8.93 -13.41
C ILE A 137 2.91 -7.60 -13.77
N ASP A 138 2.61 -7.41 -15.05
CA ASP A 138 1.77 -6.31 -15.50
C ASP A 138 0.31 -6.75 -15.46
N LEU A 139 -0.52 -5.94 -14.82
CA LEU A 139 -1.94 -6.19 -14.59
C LEU A 139 -2.77 -5.08 -15.22
N ALA A 140 -3.95 -5.46 -15.72
CA ALA A 140 -4.96 -4.53 -16.17
C ALA A 140 -6.27 -4.86 -15.44
N ILE A 141 -6.78 -3.89 -14.70
CA ILE A 141 -8.07 -3.96 -14.00
C ILE A 141 -9.13 -3.34 -14.92
N GLN A 142 -10.20 -4.09 -15.20
CA GLN A 142 -11.36 -3.64 -15.97
C GLN A 142 -12.58 -3.39 -15.07
N ASN A 143 -12.85 -4.29 -14.12
CA ASN A 143 -13.79 -4.04 -13.03
C ASN A 143 -13.04 -3.55 -11.80
N ASN A 144 -13.68 -2.98 -10.79
CA ASN A 144 -12.99 -2.32 -9.66
C ASN A 144 -12.08 -3.25 -8.83
N GLN A 145 -12.04 -4.57 -9.07
CA GLN A 145 -11.27 -5.53 -8.29
C GLN A 145 -10.60 -6.59 -9.17
N ILE A 146 -9.43 -7.07 -8.74
CA ILE A 146 -8.75 -8.23 -9.36
C ILE A 146 -8.21 -9.15 -8.28
N GLU A 147 -8.40 -10.46 -8.48
CA GLU A 147 -7.79 -11.52 -7.68
C GLU A 147 -6.51 -11.99 -8.36
N ILE A 148 -5.42 -12.05 -7.62
CA ILE A 148 -4.19 -12.71 -8.03
C ILE A 148 -3.93 -13.89 -7.09
N ARG A 149 -3.85 -15.10 -7.63
CA ARG A 149 -3.43 -16.29 -6.87
C ARG A 149 -1.93 -16.44 -6.94
N ALA A 150 -1.29 -16.61 -5.80
CA ALA A 150 0.15 -16.79 -5.71
C ALA A 150 0.53 -17.89 -4.71
N LYS A 151 1.64 -18.59 -4.99
CA LYS A 151 2.33 -19.41 -3.98
C LYS A 151 3.36 -18.53 -3.29
N LEU A 152 3.24 -18.45 -1.96
CA LEU A 152 4.06 -17.61 -1.11
C LEU A 152 4.62 -18.45 0.04
N GLU A 153 5.76 -18.01 0.58
CA GLU A 153 6.43 -18.59 1.75
C GLU A 153 7.29 -17.50 2.39
N GLY A 154 7.45 -17.53 3.71
CA GLY A 154 8.40 -16.69 4.43
C GLY A 154 7.99 -15.22 4.53
N GLU A 155 8.99 -14.33 4.59
CA GLU A 155 8.78 -12.88 4.58
C GLU A 155 8.39 -12.41 3.18
N VAL A 156 7.26 -11.69 3.06
CA VAL A 156 6.70 -11.24 1.79
C VAL A 156 6.26 -9.78 1.87
N VAL A 157 6.50 -9.04 0.80
CA VAL A 157 6.01 -7.68 0.60
C VAL A 157 5.45 -7.54 -0.81
N ILE A 158 4.22 -7.06 -0.91
CA ILE A 158 3.54 -6.81 -2.18
C ILE A 158 3.53 -5.30 -2.45
N THR A 159 3.76 -4.91 -3.70
CA THR A 159 3.76 -3.51 -4.12
C THR A 159 3.06 -3.39 -5.47
N LEU A 160 2.12 -2.45 -5.60
CA LEU A 160 1.48 -2.06 -6.84
C LEU A 160 2.02 -0.71 -7.31
N ILE A 161 2.27 -0.58 -8.61
CA ILE A 161 2.80 0.64 -9.24
C ILE A 161 1.93 0.98 -10.45
N GLN A 162 1.16 2.06 -10.37
CA GLN A 162 0.29 2.56 -11.44
C GLN A 162 1.09 3.21 -12.58
N LYS A 163 0.71 2.95 -13.83
CA LYS A 163 1.26 3.64 -15.01
C LYS A 163 0.54 5.01 -15.17
N ILE A 164 1.31 6.09 -15.35
CA ILE A 164 1.02 7.50 -14.96
C ILE A 164 -0.01 8.25 -15.87
N GLU A 165 -1.08 7.63 -16.34
CA GLU A 165 -2.05 8.38 -17.17
C GLU A 165 -3.02 9.20 -16.31
N LYS A 166 -3.58 8.63 -15.24
CA LYS A 166 -4.34 9.29 -14.14
C LYS A 166 -4.31 8.39 -12.91
N LEU A 167 -4.13 8.96 -11.71
CA LEU A 167 -4.01 8.17 -10.48
C LEU A 167 -5.40 7.73 -9.99
N ASN A 168 -5.61 6.43 -9.94
CA ASN A 168 -6.71 5.82 -9.23
C ASN A 168 -6.31 5.63 -7.77
N ALA A 169 -7.29 5.63 -6.86
CA ALA A 169 -7.02 5.17 -5.51
C ALA A 169 -6.93 3.65 -5.54
N LEU A 170 -5.86 3.10 -4.98
CA LEU A 170 -5.66 1.65 -4.88
C LEU A 170 -5.65 1.19 -3.43
N ARG A 171 -6.00 -0.08 -3.23
CA ARG A 171 -5.83 -0.84 -1.99
C ARG A 171 -5.44 -2.28 -2.29
N THR A 172 -4.70 -2.90 -1.38
CA THR A 172 -4.29 -4.31 -1.50
C THR A 172 -4.59 -5.10 -0.25
N TRP A 173 -4.83 -6.40 -0.43
CA TRP A 173 -5.11 -7.36 0.64
C TRP A 173 -4.47 -8.70 0.29
N THR A 174 -4.00 -9.42 1.30
CA THR A 174 -3.61 -10.83 1.14
C THR A 174 -4.46 -11.70 2.05
N LEU A 175 -5.03 -12.75 1.47
CA LEU A 175 -5.97 -13.68 2.09
C LEU A 175 -5.44 -15.10 1.94
N ASP A 176 -5.76 -15.96 2.90
CA ASP A 176 -5.67 -17.41 2.70
C ASP A 176 -6.82 -17.92 1.80
N LEU A 177 -6.84 -19.24 1.55
CA LEU A 177 -7.86 -19.86 0.72
C LEU A 177 -9.28 -19.80 1.34
N ASP A 178 -9.37 -19.65 2.67
CA ASP A 178 -10.62 -19.56 3.44
C ASP A 178 -11.13 -18.10 3.57
N ASP A 179 -10.55 -17.16 2.81
CA ASP A 179 -10.87 -15.71 2.85
C ASP A 179 -10.52 -15.00 4.17
N ASN A 180 -9.62 -15.57 4.98
CA ASN A 180 -9.12 -14.88 6.16
C ASN A 180 -8.02 -13.89 5.76
N LEU A 181 -8.10 -12.66 6.28
CA LEU A 181 -7.06 -11.65 6.13
C LEU A 181 -5.81 -12.05 6.90
N ILE A 182 -4.74 -12.31 6.17
CA ILE A 182 -3.45 -12.72 6.74
C ILE A 182 -2.44 -11.57 6.82
N GLY A 183 -2.56 -10.55 5.97
CA GLY A 183 -1.64 -9.41 5.94
C GLY A 183 -1.56 -8.73 4.58
N GLY A 184 -0.52 -7.91 4.38
CA GLY A 184 -0.29 -7.20 3.13
C GLY A 184 -1.26 -6.04 2.85
N GLU A 185 -2.05 -5.64 3.86
CA GLU A 185 -2.86 -4.44 3.79
C GLU A 185 -1.95 -3.23 3.58
N SER A 186 -2.32 -2.29 2.72
CA SER A 186 -1.57 -1.06 2.50
C SER A 186 -1.63 -0.06 3.68
N GLY A 187 -2.35 -0.38 4.75
CA GLY A 187 -2.52 0.44 5.95
C GLY A 187 -3.31 1.73 5.77
N LYS A 188 -3.81 2.02 4.56
CA LYS A 188 -4.61 3.21 4.24
C LYS A 188 -5.78 2.85 3.35
N THR A 189 -6.99 3.23 3.78
CA THR A 189 -8.22 3.17 2.99
C THR A 189 -8.07 4.20 1.87
N PHE A 190 -7.86 3.75 0.62
CA PHE A 190 -7.74 4.59 -0.58
C PHE A 190 -6.46 5.45 -0.66
N ASN A 191 -5.42 4.93 -1.31
CA ASN A 191 -4.20 5.70 -1.56
C ASN A 191 -4.11 6.14 -3.04
N MET A 192 -4.21 7.45 -3.30
CA MET A 192 -4.02 8.05 -4.64
C MET A 192 -2.53 8.29 -4.96
N ASN A 193 -1.69 7.30 -4.66
CA ASN A 193 -0.25 7.36 -4.92
C ASN A 193 0.08 6.45 -6.11
N PRO A 194 1.00 6.84 -7.01
CA PRO A 194 1.49 5.95 -8.05
C PRO A 194 1.98 4.61 -7.50
N THR A 195 2.51 4.58 -6.27
CA THR A 195 2.99 3.37 -5.60
C THR A 195 2.19 3.06 -4.35
N VAL A 196 1.61 1.86 -4.28
CA VAL A 196 0.96 1.32 -3.09
C VAL A 196 1.74 0.11 -2.59
N LYS A 197 2.27 0.19 -1.38
CA LYS A 197 3.03 -0.88 -0.73
C LYS A 197 2.17 -1.49 0.39
N GLY A 198 1.99 -2.81 0.34
CA GLY A 198 1.42 -3.58 1.45
C GLY A 198 2.40 -3.69 2.62
N GLU A 199 1.87 -3.86 3.83
CA GLU A 199 2.69 -4.18 5.01
C GLU A 199 3.50 -5.46 4.80
N ASN A 200 4.65 -5.53 5.47
CA ASN A 200 5.45 -6.75 5.49
C ASN A 200 4.63 -7.86 6.18
N MET A 201 4.61 -9.05 5.60
CA MET A 201 3.91 -10.21 6.15
C MET A 201 4.86 -11.41 6.25
N THR A 202 4.58 -12.32 7.17
CA THR A 202 5.25 -13.62 7.27
C THR A 202 4.21 -14.71 7.08
N VAL A 203 4.38 -15.54 6.06
CA VAL A 203 3.41 -16.58 5.66
C VAL A 203 4.05 -17.96 5.67
N VAL A 204 3.23 -18.99 5.89
CA VAL A 204 3.66 -20.38 5.70
C VAL A 204 3.67 -20.72 4.21
N ALA A 205 4.40 -21.75 3.80
CA ALA A 205 4.37 -22.21 2.42
C ALA A 205 2.94 -22.61 2.01
N GLY A 206 2.37 -21.93 1.02
CA GLY A 206 0.99 -22.17 0.64
C GLY A 206 0.50 -21.33 -0.53
N GLU A 207 -0.76 -21.53 -0.89
CA GLU A 207 -1.48 -20.73 -1.88
C GLU A 207 -2.30 -19.63 -1.19
N TYR A 208 -2.23 -18.44 -1.76
CA TYR A 208 -2.84 -17.23 -1.23
C TYR A 208 -3.55 -16.45 -2.33
N LYS A 209 -4.58 -15.70 -1.92
CA LYS A 209 -5.29 -14.74 -2.77
C LYS A 209 -4.82 -13.34 -2.43
N ILE A 210 -4.36 -12.61 -3.43
CA ILE A 210 -4.03 -11.19 -3.33
C ILE A 210 -5.15 -10.45 -4.03
N ILE A 211 -5.85 -9.57 -3.33
CA ILE A 211 -6.88 -8.73 -3.93
C ILE A 211 -6.34 -7.33 -4.08
N ALA A 212 -6.50 -6.75 -5.28
CA ALA A 212 -6.23 -5.35 -5.54
C ALA A 212 -7.53 -4.64 -5.92
N ASP A 213 -7.91 -3.65 -5.12
CA ASP A 213 -9.07 -2.80 -5.35
C ASP A 213 -8.63 -1.50 -6.03
N MET A 214 -9.40 -1.09 -7.02
CA MET A 214 -9.29 0.17 -7.72
C MET A 214 -10.55 0.99 -7.50
N PHE A 215 -10.32 2.24 -7.10
CA PHE A 215 -11.36 3.23 -6.96
C PHE A 215 -11.08 4.36 -7.94
N PRO A 216 -11.86 4.46 -9.02
CA PRO A 216 -11.59 5.43 -10.06
C PRO A 216 -11.72 6.86 -9.52
N GLY A 217 -10.73 7.69 -9.82
CA GLY A 217 -10.84 9.13 -9.57
C GLY A 217 -11.94 9.75 -10.44
N LYS A 218 -12.50 10.91 -10.04
CA LYS A 218 -13.60 11.59 -10.74
C LYS A 218 -13.39 11.79 -12.26
N SER A 219 -12.14 11.85 -12.71
CA SER A 219 -11.76 12.05 -14.12
C SER A 219 -10.94 10.89 -14.69
N ALA A 220 -10.72 9.81 -13.94
CA ALA A 220 -9.92 8.67 -14.35
C ALA A 220 -10.76 7.66 -15.14
N PRO A 221 -10.18 7.00 -16.15
CA PRO A 221 -10.87 5.91 -16.82
C PRO A 221 -11.18 4.79 -15.82
N ASN A 222 -12.30 4.10 -16.01
CA ASN A 222 -12.62 2.88 -15.25
C ASN A 222 -11.80 1.68 -15.77
N ARG A 223 -10.48 1.88 -15.78
CA ARG A 223 -9.46 0.93 -16.19
C ARG A 223 -8.13 1.46 -15.67
N ALA A 224 -7.33 0.59 -15.07
CA ALA A 224 -5.96 0.90 -14.68
C ALA A 224 -5.01 -0.19 -15.16
N VAL A 225 -3.82 0.23 -15.56
CA VAL A 225 -2.69 -0.67 -15.77
C VAL A 225 -1.66 -0.39 -14.68
N PHE A 226 -1.23 -1.45 -14.00
CA PHE A 226 -0.24 -1.35 -12.95
C PHE A 226 0.71 -2.55 -12.99
N ASN A 227 1.92 -2.33 -12.50
CA ASN A 227 2.87 -3.39 -12.24
C ASN A 227 2.67 -3.86 -10.80
N MET A 228 2.45 -5.15 -10.59
CA MET A 228 2.55 -5.76 -9.27
C MET A 228 3.93 -6.38 -9.09
N MET A 229 4.54 -6.15 -7.94
CA MET A 229 5.80 -6.71 -7.52
C MET A 229 5.62 -7.46 -6.19
N ILE A 230 5.99 -8.74 -6.17
CA ILE A 230 6.13 -9.56 -4.97
C ILE A 230 7.61 -9.63 -4.66
N ARG A 231 7.99 -9.21 -3.44
CA ARG A 231 9.34 -9.35 -2.90
C ARG A 231 9.29 -10.33 -1.75
N SER A 232 10.18 -11.32 -1.76
CA SER A 232 10.21 -12.36 -0.73
C SER A 232 11.61 -12.88 -0.47
N ASP A 233 11.81 -13.47 0.69
CA ASP A 233 12.99 -14.26 1.03
C ASP A 233 12.96 -15.68 0.45
N HIS A 234 11.81 -16.14 -0.02
CA HIS A 234 11.61 -17.40 -0.72
C HIS A 234 11.11 -17.17 -2.16
N GLU A 235 11.15 -18.23 -2.98
CA GLU A 235 10.60 -18.16 -4.33
C GLU A 235 9.07 -17.99 -4.27
N ALA A 236 8.57 -16.93 -4.91
CA ALA A 236 7.15 -16.68 -5.08
C ALA A 236 6.72 -16.91 -6.54
N SER A 237 5.54 -17.51 -6.75
CA SER A 237 5.01 -17.72 -8.09
C SER A 237 3.57 -17.25 -8.20
N ILE A 238 3.24 -16.66 -9.35
CA ILE A 238 1.89 -16.25 -9.68
C ILE A 238 1.24 -17.40 -10.43
N GLN A 239 0.10 -17.86 -9.93
CA GLN A 239 -0.66 -18.98 -10.47
C GLN A 239 -1.72 -18.50 -11.46
N SER A 240 -2.52 -17.50 -11.08
CA SER A 240 -3.58 -16.95 -11.93
C SER A 240 -3.90 -15.52 -11.58
N VAL A 241 -4.53 -14.83 -12.53
CA VAL A 241 -5.04 -13.47 -12.39
C VAL A 241 -6.47 -13.46 -12.94
N THR A 242 -7.42 -13.00 -12.13
CA THR A 242 -8.84 -13.02 -12.46
C THR A 242 -9.45 -11.66 -12.14
N ASP A 243 -10.05 -11.01 -13.14
CA ASP A 243 -10.81 -9.77 -12.94
C ASP A 243 -12.14 -10.10 -12.23
N ILE A 244 -12.44 -9.40 -11.13
CA ILE A 244 -13.60 -9.69 -10.29
C ILE A 244 -14.75 -8.79 -10.73
N THR A 245 -15.82 -9.42 -11.22
CA THR A 245 -17.05 -8.75 -11.63
C THR A 245 -17.82 -8.18 -10.44
N ASN A 246 -18.67 -7.17 -10.67
CA ASN A 246 -19.52 -6.55 -9.64
C ASN A 246 -20.36 -7.56 -8.81
N GLU A 247 -20.83 -8.66 -9.41
CA GLU A 247 -21.59 -9.71 -8.70
C GLU A 247 -20.77 -10.48 -7.65
N ASN A 248 -19.45 -10.44 -7.80
CA ASN A 248 -18.47 -11.10 -6.95
C ASN A 248 -17.66 -10.10 -6.12
N GLU A 249 -18.12 -8.84 -6.02
CA GLU A 249 -17.45 -7.80 -5.24
C GLU A 249 -17.26 -8.26 -3.80
N TYR A 250 -16.01 -8.14 -3.35
CA TYR A 250 -15.66 -8.47 -1.98
C TYR A 250 -15.64 -7.19 -1.13
N ASN A 251 -16.40 -7.19 -0.05
CA ASN A 251 -16.45 -6.09 0.90
C ASN A 251 -15.40 -6.27 2.00
N TYR A 252 -14.26 -5.59 1.85
CA TYR A 252 -13.18 -5.63 2.83
C TYR A 252 -13.12 -4.33 3.65
N PHE A 253 -13.36 -4.48 4.95
CA PHE A 253 -13.29 -3.41 5.94
C PHE A 253 -11.86 -3.30 6.50
N THR A 254 -11.40 -2.10 6.88
CA THR A 254 -10.14 -1.89 7.64
C THR A 254 -10.17 -2.61 8.99
N ARG A 255 -9.02 -2.78 9.67
CA ARG A 255 -8.98 -3.26 11.07
C ARG A 255 -9.86 -2.44 12.03
N GLU A 256 -9.93 -1.13 11.84
CA GLU A 256 -10.73 -0.21 12.66
C GLU A 256 -12.23 -0.24 12.30
N GLU A 257 -12.54 -0.46 11.02
CA GLU A 257 -13.90 -0.68 10.52
C GLU A 257 -14.43 -2.07 10.92
N LEU A 258 -13.59 -3.11 10.94
CA LEU A 258 -13.93 -4.47 11.38
C LEU A 258 -14.33 -4.55 12.86
N ALA A 259 -13.74 -3.68 13.70
CA ALA A 259 -14.09 -3.57 15.12
C ALA A 259 -15.48 -2.97 15.33
N ASN A 260 -15.92 -2.09 14.43
CA ASN A 260 -17.19 -1.38 14.50
C ASN A 260 -18.23 -1.88 13.48
N VAL A 261 -17.90 -2.94 12.75
CA VAL A 261 -18.69 -3.43 11.63
C VAL A 261 -19.97 -4.09 12.13
N ILE A 262 -21.09 -3.70 11.54
CA ILE A 262 -22.36 -4.35 11.81
C ILE A 262 -22.32 -5.74 11.17
N ARG A 263 -22.53 -6.77 11.98
CA ARG A 263 -22.47 -8.18 11.55
C ARG A 263 -23.88 -8.71 11.35
N CYS A 264 -24.03 -9.57 10.35
CA CYS A 264 -25.30 -10.22 10.09
C CYS A 264 -25.67 -11.15 11.23
N ASP A 265 -26.86 -10.97 11.78
CA ASP A 265 -27.36 -11.80 12.88
C ASP A 265 -27.56 -13.27 12.49
N GLN A 266 -27.68 -13.57 11.18
CA GLN A 266 -27.81 -14.92 10.66
C GLN A 266 -26.47 -15.61 10.37
N CYS A 267 -25.59 -15.03 9.56
CA CYS A 267 -24.35 -15.69 9.13
C CYS A 267 -23.09 -15.20 9.86
N LYS A 268 -23.23 -14.21 10.75
CA LYS A 268 -22.16 -13.57 11.54
C LYS A 268 -21.04 -12.87 10.74
N LYS A 269 -21.20 -12.77 9.41
CA LYS A 269 -20.29 -12.04 8.51
C LYS A 269 -20.58 -10.54 8.54
N PRO A 270 -19.56 -9.67 8.29
CA PRO A 270 -19.74 -8.22 8.12
C PRO A 270 -20.80 -7.86 7.07
N ILE A 271 -21.58 -6.80 7.30
CA ILE A 271 -22.57 -6.26 6.34
C ILE A 271 -22.10 -4.90 5.80
N ALA A 272 -22.00 -4.76 4.47
CA ALA A 272 -21.79 -3.46 3.83
C ALA A 272 -23.04 -2.58 3.96
N HIS A 273 -22.87 -1.27 4.11
CA HIS A 273 -23.97 -0.33 4.36
C HIS A 273 -25.10 -0.43 3.31
N TRP A 274 -24.75 -0.65 2.04
CA TRP A 274 -25.72 -0.79 0.95
C TRP A 274 -26.43 -2.14 0.86
N GLU A 275 -25.92 -3.18 1.53
CA GLU A 275 -26.55 -4.51 1.62
C GLU A 275 -27.37 -4.70 2.90
N MET A 276 -27.51 -3.65 3.70
CA MET A 276 -28.07 -3.74 5.04
C MET A 276 -29.59 -3.73 5.04
N VAL A 277 -30.17 -4.77 5.62
CA VAL A 277 -31.59 -4.80 6.00
C VAL A 277 -31.68 -4.81 7.52
N GLN A 278 -32.17 -3.71 8.08
CA GLN A 278 -32.39 -3.57 9.52
C GLN A 278 -33.86 -3.76 9.85
N CYS A 279 -34.13 -4.59 10.85
CA CYS A 279 -35.46 -4.82 11.39
C CYS A 279 -35.41 -4.91 12.93
N SER A 280 -36.56 -5.03 13.58
CA SER A 280 -36.63 -5.07 15.04
C SER A 280 -35.99 -6.32 15.67
N VAL A 281 -35.70 -7.36 14.90
CA VAL A 281 -35.05 -8.61 15.37
C VAL A 281 -33.58 -8.70 15.00
N GLY A 282 -33.02 -7.69 14.32
CA GLY A 282 -31.60 -7.64 14.01
C GLY A 282 -31.27 -7.02 12.66
N THR A 283 -30.01 -7.18 12.29
CA THR A 283 -29.46 -6.67 11.03
C THR A 283 -28.99 -7.83 10.17
N PHE A 284 -29.38 -7.82 8.89
CA PHE A 284 -29.13 -8.91 7.96
C PHE A 284 -28.59 -8.38 6.62
N HIS A 285 -27.83 -9.20 5.89
CA HIS A 285 -27.64 -8.97 4.46
C HIS A 285 -28.99 -9.08 3.74
N GLN A 286 -29.17 -8.36 2.63
CA GLN A 286 -30.34 -8.53 1.75
C GLN A 286 -30.59 -10.01 1.40
N LYS A 287 -29.53 -10.76 1.04
CA LYS A 287 -29.61 -12.21 0.76
C LYS A 287 -29.88 -13.08 1.99
N CYS A 288 -29.53 -12.62 3.18
CA CYS A 288 -29.81 -13.32 4.44
C CYS A 288 -31.16 -12.92 5.03
N PHE A 289 -31.85 -11.93 4.46
CA PHE A 289 -33.17 -11.53 4.88
C PHE A 289 -34.24 -12.46 4.28
N VAL A 290 -34.24 -13.70 4.78
CA VAL A 290 -35.12 -14.78 4.33
C VAL A 290 -36.08 -15.21 5.45
N CYS A 291 -37.20 -15.83 5.09
CA CYS A 291 -38.12 -16.41 6.06
C CYS A 291 -37.42 -17.55 6.82
N GLU A 292 -37.46 -17.52 8.14
CA GLU A 292 -36.78 -18.54 8.95
C GLU A 292 -37.48 -19.91 8.94
N ILE A 293 -38.76 -19.92 8.51
CA ILE A 293 -39.57 -21.13 8.37
C ILE A 293 -39.38 -21.77 7.00
N CYS A 294 -39.57 -21.03 5.89
CA CYS A 294 -39.51 -21.60 4.53
C CYS A 294 -38.23 -21.30 3.74
N GLY A 295 -37.40 -20.36 4.18
CA GLY A 295 -36.14 -19.97 3.53
C GLY A 295 -36.30 -19.03 2.32
N GLU A 296 -37.52 -18.58 2.00
CA GLU A 296 -37.77 -17.65 0.90
C GLU A 296 -37.26 -16.23 1.21
N PRO A 297 -36.72 -15.50 0.22
CA PRO A 297 -36.42 -14.08 0.36
C PRO A 297 -37.65 -13.29 0.83
N LEU A 298 -37.47 -12.44 1.84
CA LEU A 298 -38.51 -11.55 2.32
C LEU A 298 -38.46 -10.26 1.51
N VAL A 299 -39.32 -10.18 0.49
CA VAL A 299 -39.44 -9.00 -0.39
C VAL A 299 -40.83 -8.38 -0.16
N GLY A 300 -40.87 -7.11 0.27
CA GLY A 300 -42.12 -6.42 0.62
C GLY A 300 -42.51 -6.58 2.10
N SER A 301 -43.80 -6.75 2.39
CA SER A 301 -44.31 -6.90 3.77
C SER A 301 -43.94 -8.26 4.38
N TYR A 302 -43.37 -8.24 5.59
CA TYR A 302 -43.03 -9.41 6.38
C TYR A 302 -43.60 -9.29 7.80
N THR A 303 -43.62 -10.39 8.54
CA THR A 303 -44.15 -10.45 9.90
C THR A 303 -43.12 -11.06 10.84
N ILE A 304 -43.12 -10.61 12.09
CA ILE A 304 -42.26 -11.16 13.14
C ILE A 304 -43.14 -11.99 14.07
N CYS A 305 -42.88 -13.30 14.10
CA CYS A 305 -43.59 -14.27 14.93
C CYS A 305 -42.57 -14.94 15.83
N ASP A 306 -42.77 -14.89 17.16
CA ASP A 306 -41.86 -15.48 18.16
C ASP A 306 -40.38 -15.06 18.00
N GLY A 307 -40.16 -13.79 17.67
CA GLY A 307 -38.81 -13.25 17.44
C GLY A 307 -38.16 -13.69 16.13
N LYS A 308 -38.91 -14.38 15.25
CA LYS A 308 -38.44 -14.87 13.96
C LYS A 308 -39.01 -14.08 12.80
N LYS A 309 -38.18 -13.82 11.78
CA LYS A 309 -38.60 -13.16 10.54
C LYS A 309 -39.35 -14.17 9.65
N THR A 310 -40.61 -13.89 9.35
CA THR A 310 -41.52 -14.79 8.63
C THR A 310 -42.22 -14.08 7.47
N CYS A 311 -42.45 -14.80 6.37
CA CYS A 311 -43.33 -14.31 5.31
C CYS A 311 -44.79 -14.45 5.75
N GLN A 312 -45.69 -13.65 5.18
CA GLN A 312 -47.11 -13.62 5.57
C GLN A 312 -47.75 -15.02 5.58
N ARG A 313 -47.47 -15.84 4.56
CA ARG A 313 -47.95 -17.23 4.49
C ARG A 313 -47.49 -18.07 5.69
N CYS A 314 -46.23 -17.97 6.07
CA CYS A 314 -45.69 -18.75 7.21
C CYS A 314 -46.09 -18.17 8.57
N ALA A 315 -46.49 -16.90 8.62
CA ALA A 315 -47.05 -16.28 9.81
C ALA A 315 -48.48 -16.79 10.08
N GLU A 316 -49.27 -17.00 9.03
CA GLU A 316 -50.64 -17.52 9.11
C GLU A 316 -50.67 -19.06 9.26
N ASN A 317 -49.80 -19.78 8.53
CA ASN A 317 -49.70 -21.25 8.55
C ASN A 317 -48.23 -21.72 8.60
N PRO A 318 -47.65 -21.87 9.81
CA PRO A 318 -46.25 -22.26 9.98
C PRO A 318 -45.92 -23.67 9.43
N GLU A 319 -46.87 -24.60 9.51
CA GLU A 319 -46.66 -26.02 9.13
C GLU A 319 -46.43 -26.19 7.62
N GLU A 320 -47.11 -25.41 6.76
CA GLU A 320 -46.91 -25.44 5.31
C GLU A 320 -45.52 -24.94 4.89
N GLY A 321 -44.96 -24.00 5.65
CA GLY A 321 -43.61 -23.46 5.40
C GLY A 321 -42.51 -24.49 5.65
N ILE A 322 -42.69 -25.39 6.63
CA ILE A 322 -41.73 -26.44 6.95
C ILE A 322 -41.66 -27.47 5.80
N ASP A 323 -42.80 -27.84 5.21
CA ASP A 323 -42.85 -28.76 4.06
C ASP A 323 -42.13 -28.15 2.83
N THR A 324 -42.31 -26.86 2.56
CA THR A 324 -41.58 -26.18 1.47
C THR A 324 -40.05 -26.12 1.68
N LYS A 325 -39.58 -25.95 2.92
CA LYS A 325 -38.15 -25.96 3.24
C LYS A 325 -37.54 -27.36 3.08
N ASN A 326 -38.28 -28.39 3.47
CA ASN A 326 -37.87 -29.79 3.34
C ASN A 326 -37.77 -30.23 1.87
N ARG A 327 -38.71 -29.79 1.01
CA ARG A 327 -38.63 -30.07 -0.44
C ARG A 327 -37.40 -29.44 -1.10
N ARG A 328 -37.05 -28.20 -0.74
CA ARG A 328 -35.85 -27.50 -1.28
C ARG A 328 -34.53 -28.08 -0.81
N SER A 329 -34.46 -28.54 0.44
CA SER A 329 -33.25 -29.22 0.95
C SER A 329 -33.04 -30.58 0.28
N ASN A 330 -34.12 -31.24 -0.15
CA ASN A 330 -34.05 -32.45 -0.99
C ASN A 330 -33.69 -32.16 -2.46
N GLU A 331 -34.11 -31.04 -3.05
CA GLU A 331 -33.70 -30.67 -4.42
C GLU A 331 -32.23 -30.25 -4.51
N ASN A 332 -31.71 -29.52 -3.52
CA ASN A 332 -30.30 -29.12 -3.46
C ASN A 332 -29.32 -30.26 -3.11
N SER A 333 -29.82 -31.44 -2.71
CA SER A 333 -29.00 -32.64 -2.47
C SER A 333 -28.93 -33.59 -3.68
N VAL A 334 -29.67 -33.32 -4.76
CA VAL A 334 -29.64 -34.13 -6.00
C VAL A 334 -28.75 -33.52 -7.09
N GLY A 335 -28.26 -32.29 -6.93
CA GLY A 335 -27.39 -31.60 -7.90
C GLY A 335 -25.89 -31.95 -7.83
N GLY A 336 -25.53 -33.11 -7.27
CA GLY A 336 -24.15 -33.56 -7.13
C GLY A 336 -23.96 -34.97 -7.67
N SER A 337 -24.07 -35.16 -8.99
CA SER A 337 -23.47 -36.26 -9.77
C SER A 337 -23.74 -36.03 -11.27
N PHE A 338 -22.64 -35.92 -12.03
CA PHE A 338 -22.48 -35.79 -13.49
C PHE A 338 -22.43 -34.39 -14.08
#